data_AF-A0A5J6G7Q7-F1
#
_entry.id   AF-A0A5J6G7Q7-F1
#
_cell.length_a   1.000
_cell.length_b   1.000
_cell.length_c   1.000
_cell.angle_alpha   90.00
_cell.angle_beta   90.00
_cell.angle_gamma   90.00
#
_symmetry.space_group_name_H-M   'P 1'
#
loop_
_entity.id
_entity.type
_entity.pdbx_description
1 polymer ?
#
loop_
_entity_poly.entity_id
_entity_poly.type
_entity_poly.pdbx_seq_one_letter_code
_entity_poly.pdbx_strand_id
1 'polypeptide(L)'
;MLRNALEPWHLLLVAIVVVVLFGSKKLPDTARSLGKSMRILKSEAKAMKADGEAAPEATVLRTEQTETATERPTTPAEPTPPVKP
;
A
#
# COMPACT_ATOMS: atom_id res chain seq x y z
N MET A 1 13.53 35.00 -7.04
CA MET A 1 13.91 34.80 -5.62
C MET A 1 13.24 33.58 -4.96
N LEU A 2 12.43 32.79 -5.69
CA LEU A 2 11.70 31.62 -5.16
C LEU A 2 12.33 30.26 -5.54
N ARG A 3 13.50 30.25 -6.20
CA ARG A 3 14.04 29.05 -6.86
C ARG A 3 15.05 28.24 -6.02
N ASN A 4 15.50 28.78 -4.88
CA ASN A 4 16.41 28.10 -3.95
C ASN A 4 15.69 27.41 -2.78
N ALA A 5 14.38 27.64 -2.59
CA ALA A 5 13.60 27.05 -1.50
C ALA A 5 13.30 25.54 -1.68
N LEU A 6 13.63 25.00 -2.85
CA LEU A 6 13.45 23.59 -3.21
C LEU A 6 14.78 22.97 -3.65
N GLU A 7 15.92 23.45 -3.13
CA GLU A 7 17.15 22.71 -3.34
C GLU A 7 16.97 21.31 -2.77
N PRO A 8 17.10 20.26 -3.59
CA PRO A 8 16.91 18.86 -3.16
C PRO A 8 17.73 18.51 -1.91
N TRP A 9 18.82 19.26 -1.69
CA TRP A 9 19.67 19.20 -0.51
C TRP A 9 18.93 19.42 0.82
N HIS A 10 18.04 20.41 0.91
CA HIS A 10 17.28 20.68 2.14
C HIS A 10 16.27 19.57 2.43
N LEU A 11 15.61 19.06 1.37
CA LEU A 11 14.67 17.95 1.50
C LEU A 11 15.36 16.69 2.00
N LEU A 12 16.58 16.42 1.52
CA LEU A 12 17.42 15.31 1.98
C LEU A 12 17.77 15.47 3.47
N LEU A 13 18.13 16.68 3.91
CA LEU A 13 18.46 16.96 5.31
C LEU A 13 17.24 16.75 6.22
N VAL A 14 16.06 17.25 5.82
CA VAL A 14 14.80 17.04 6.55
C VAL A 14 14.45 15.56 6.59
N ALA A 15 14.58 14.84 5.47
CA ALA A 15 14.32 13.40 5.42
C ALA A 15 15.24 12.64 6.39
N ILE A 16 16.52 12.99 6.46
CA ILE A 16 17.47 12.42 7.43
C ILE A 16 16.99 12.69 8.87
N VAL A 17 16.62 13.92 9.20
CA VAL A 17 16.12 14.27 10.54
C VAL A 17 14.87 13.46 10.88
N VAL A 18 13.91 13.36 9.97
CA VAL A 18 12.68 12.57 10.17
C VAL A 18 13.02 11.08 10.37
N VAL A 19 13.96 10.51 9.59
CA VAL A 19 14.40 9.12 9.77
C VAL A 19 15.06 8.90 11.14
N VAL A 20 15.84 9.87 11.64
CA VAL A 20 16.46 9.78 12.97
C VAL A 20 15.42 9.85 14.08
N LEU A 21 14.43 10.74 13.98
CA LEU A 21 13.39 10.91 15.01
C LEU A 21 12.37 9.76 15.02
N PHE A 22 11.90 9.34 13.84
CA PHE A 22 10.86 8.31 13.71
C PHE A 22 11.43 6.90 13.60
N GLY A 23 12.66 6.75 13.13
CA GLY A 23 13.29 5.46 12.85
C GLY A 23 12.97 4.92 11.45
N SER A 24 13.89 4.12 10.91
CA SER A 24 13.84 3.58 9.54
C SER A 24 12.64 2.67 9.26
N LYS A 25 12.04 2.05 10.29
CA LYS A 25 10.86 1.19 10.15
C LYS A 25 9.52 1.93 10.24
N LYS A 26 9.44 3.04 10.98
CA LYS A 26 8.16 3.73 11.23
C LYS A 26 7.80 4.71 10.13
N LEU A 27 8.80 5.30 9.46
CA LEU A 27 8.58 6.19 8.32
C LEU A 27 7.86 5.48 7.15
N PRO A 28 8.34 4.31 6.66
CA PRO A 28 7.64 3.59 5.58
C PRO A 28 6.31 2.99 6.04
N ASP A 29 6.20 2.55 7.29
CA ASP A 29 4.97 1.98 7.84
C ASP A 29 3.85 3.04 7.96
N THR A 30 4.19 4.23 8.46
CA THR A 30 3.28 5.38 8.53
C THR A 30 2.91 5.87 7.13
N ALA A 31 3.87 5.97 6.22
CA ALA A 31 3.59 6.34 4.82
C ALA A 31 2.67 5.31 4.12
N ARG A 32 2.88 4.01 4.36
CA ARG A 32 2.02 2.94 3.81
C ARG A 32 0.61 2.98 4.36
N SER A 33 0.44 3.12 5.68
CA SER A 33 -0.89 3.19 6.29
C SER A 33 -1.64 4.47 5.87
N LEU A 34 -0.96 5.61 5.87
CA LEU A 34 -1.51 6.89 5.42
C LEU A 34 -1.85 6.87 3.91
N GLY A 35 -0.99 6.27 3.09
CA GLY A 35 -1.22 6.11 1.65
C GLY A 35 -2.44 5.23 1.34
N LYS A 36 -2.69 4.19 2.16
CA LYS A 36 -3.86 3.32 2.04
C LYS A 36 -5.16 4.09 2.34
N SER A 37 -5.17 4.91 3.39
CA SER A 37 -6.27 5.82 3.70
C SER A 37 -6.44 6.88 2.60
N MET A 38 -5.37 7.56 2.19
CA MET A 38 -5.41 8.57 1.12
C MET A 38 -5.94 8.02 -0.20
N ARG A 39 -5.69 6.74 -0.53
CA ARG A 39 -6.23 6.11 -1.75
C ARG A 39 -7.75 6.03 -1.71
N ILE A 40 -8.32 5.66 -0.56
CA ILE A 40 -9.77 5.57 -0.36
C ILE A 40 -10.40 6.96 -0.45
N LEU A 41 -9.86 7.92 0.31
CA LEU A 41 -10.32 9.31 0.24
C LEU A 41 -10.17 9.89 -1.17
N LYS A 42 -9.10 9.52 -1.90
CA LYS A 42 -8.90 9.98 -3.28
C LYS A 42 -9.87 9.35 -4.26
N SER A 43 -10.25 8.08 -4.09
CA SER A 43 -11.31 7.48 -4.92
C SER A 43 -12.67 8.11 -4.67
N GLU A 44 -13.02 8.38 -3.42
CA GLU A 44 -14.28 9.04 -3.06
C GLU A 44 -14.29 10.49 -3.53
N ALA A 45 -13.20 11.23 -3.31
CA ALA A 45 -13.04 12.60 -3.81
C ALA A 45 -13.06 12.64 -5.35
N LYS A 46 -12.48 11.66 -6.05
CA LYS A 46 -12.51 11.59 -7.51
C LYS A 46 -13.91 11.30 -8.03
N ALA A 47 -14.70 10.46 -7.36
CA ALA A 47 -16.09 10.22 -7.71
C ALA A 47 -16.91 11.53 -7.60
N MET A 48 -16.73 12.30 -6.52
CA MET A 48 -17.37 13.61 -6.37
C MET A 48 -16.92 14.65 -7.41
N LYS A 49 -15.70 14.54 -7.92
CA LYS A 49 -15.18 15.44 -8.98
C LYS A 49 -15.61 14.98 -10.38
N ALA A 50 -15.79 13.68 -10.59
CA ALA A 50 -16.20 13.09 -11.87
C ALA A 50 -17.72 13.17 -12.11
N ASP A 51 -18.54 13.32 -11.06
CA ASP A 51 -19.98 13.60 -11.18
C ASP A 51 -20.26 14.97 -11.88
N GLY A 52 -19.24 15.79 -12.12
CA GLY A 52 -19.32 17.06 -12.86
C GLY A 52 -18.71 17.07 -14.27
N GLU A 53 -17.99 16.04 -14.72
CA GLU A 53 -17.39 15.95 -16.06
C GLU A 53 -17.03 14.48 -16.36
N ALA A 54 -17.52 13.94 -17.48
CA ALA A 54 -17.45 12.53 -17.85
C ALA A 54 -16.05 11.89 -17.74
N ALA A 55 -15.98 10.73 -17.09
CA ALA A 55 -14.74 9.99 -16.84
C ALA A 55 -14.29 9.11 -18.01
N PRO A 56 -12.97 8.83 -18.12
CA PRO A 56 -12.56 7.50 -18.55
C PRO A 56 -11.52 6.83 -17.63
N GLU A 57 -11.61 5.50 -17.69
CA GLU A 57 -10.63 4.45 -17.40
C GLU A 57 -10.27 4.05 -15.97
N ALA A 58 -10.90 2.94 -15.58
CA ALA A 58 -10.38 1.92 -14.70
C ALA A 58 -9.58 0.88 -15.50
N THR A 59 -8.31 1.16 -15.81
CA THR A 59 -7.38 0.14 -16.34
C THR A 59 -5.95 0.39 -15.85
N VAL A 60 -5.68 0.27 -14.55
CA VAL A 60 -4.29 0.17 -14.08
C VAL A 60 -4.21 -0.73 -12.84
N LEU A 61 -3.84 -1.98 -13.11
CA LEU A 61 -2.98 -2.82 -12.28
C LEU A 61 -3.58 -3.43 -11.01
N ARG A 62 -4.25 -4.56 -11.27
CA ARG A 62 -4.15 -5.77 -10.44
C ARG A 62 -2.69 -6.25 -10.38
N THR A 63 -1.87 -5.57 -9.59
CA THR A 63 -0.50 -5.99 -9.30
C THR A 63 -0.20 -5.72 -7.83
N GLU A 64 -0.82 -6.48 -6.93
CA GLU A 64 -0.38 -6.69 -5.54
C GLU A 64 -1.24 -7.80 -4.91
N GLN A 65 -1.26 -8.96 -5.57
CA GLN A 65 -1.75 -10.20 -4.97
C GLN A 65 -0.70 -11.28 -5.19
N THR A 66 0.50 -11.00 -4.70
CA THR A 66 1.59 -11.95 -4.49
C THR A 66 2.18 -11.59 -3.13
N GLU A 67 2.33 -12.58 -2.24
CA GLU A 67 2.60 -12.49 -0.78
C GLU A 67 1.36 -12.09 0.03
N THR A 68 0.41 -12.99 0.33
CA THR A 68 0.58 -14.17 1.20
C THR A 68 -0.20 -15.36 0.63
N ALA A 69 0.49 -16.23 -0.12
CA ALA A 69 -0.02 -17.53 -0.54
C ALA A 69 1.13 -18.55 -0.44
N THR A 70 1.53 -18.80 0.79
CA THR A 70 2.25 -19.97 1.30
C THR A 70 1.61 -20.11 2.69
N GLU A 71 0.70 -21.02 2.99
CA GLU A 71 0.53 -22.40 2.56
C GLU A 71 -0.80 -22.64 1.84
N ARG A 72 -0.72 -23.32 0.69
CA ARG A 72 -1.84 -24.17 0.26
C ARG A 72 -1.69 -25.49 1.00
N PRO A 73 -2.76 -26.01 1.65
CA PRO A 73 -2.80 -27.38 2.12
C PRO A 73 -2.75 -28.31 0.91
N THR A 74 -1.57 -28.86 0.63
CA THR A 74 -1.39 -30.10 -0.12
C THR A 74 -1.42 -31.20 0.94
N THR A 75 -2.43 -32.05 1.05
CA THR A 75 -2.85 -33.04 0.07
C THR A 75 -4.15 -33.69 0.58
N PRO A 76 -5.20 -33.82 -0.25
CA PRO A 76 -6.27 -34.80 -0.05
C PRO A 76 -5.71 -36.23 0.00
N ALA A 77 -5.54 -36.76 1.21
CA ALA A 77 -5.38 -38.19 1.45
C ALA A 77 -6.70 -38.71 2.03
N GLU A 78 -7.60 -39.06 1.11
CA GLU A 78 -8.71 -40.00 1.32
C GLU A 78 -8.14 -41.39 1.73
N PRO A 79 -8.97 -42.38 2.08
CA PRO A 79 -9.58 -42.70 3.37
C PRO A 79 -8.91 -43.92 4.03
N THR A 80 -8.89 -44.04 5.35
CA THR A 80 -8.77 -45.37 5.99
C THR A 80 -9.39 -45.38 7.39
N PRO A 81 -10.51 -46.09 7.62
CA PRO A 81 -10.94 -46.45 8.96
C PRO A 81 -10.08 -47.63 9.45
N PRO A 82 -9.74 -47.67 10.75
CA PRO A 82 -10.07 -48.88 11.48
C PRO A 82 -10.59 -48.56 12.89
N VAL A 83 -11.85 -48.93 13.07
CA VAL A 83 -12.47 -49.23 14.38
C VAL A 83 -11.80 -50.47 14.97
N LYS A 84 -11.76 -50.56 16.31
CA LYS A 84 -11.83 -51.76 17.20
C LYS A 84 -10.60 -51.92 18.14
N PRO A 85 -10.69 -52.58 19.32
CA PRO A 85 -11.81 -53.27 20.00
C PRO A 85 -12.55 -52.53 21.11
#